data_AF-A0A293MRF6-F1
#
_entry.id   AF-A0A293MRF6-F1
#
_cell.length_a   1.000
_cell.length_b   1.000
_cell.length_c   1.000
_cell.angle_alpha   90.00
_cell.angle_beta   90.00
_cell.angle_gamma   90.00
#
_symmetry.space_group_name_H-M   'P 1'
#
loop_
_entity.id
_entity.type
_entity.pdbx_description
1 polymer ?
#
loop_
_entity_poly.entity_id
_entity_poly.type
_entity_poly.pdbx_seq_one_letter_code
_entity_poly.pdbx_strand_id
1 'polypeptide(L)'
;MDKAIRDVTCWNVQEGHLYVVSTTEAAVEHCLNCEYSAIHCVKCHNQVLRRNFPTHLREACRATRTGTSMHSFDIKRELQSVLHEERFLLLRVQEATLVIEKVSVIVKEFKQLVRKELRERDATVKSLSAKREELVKKAEARSSETERTVLWTGS
;
A
#
# COMPACT_ATOMS: atom_id res chain seq x y z
N MET A 1 18.99 5.21 -4.46
CA MET A 1 17.67 4.88 -5.02
C MET A 1 16.89 6.18 -5.08
N ASP A 2 16.95 6.88 -6.20
CA ASP A 2 16.22 8.12 -6.41
C ASP A 2 14.74 7.79 -6.61
N LYS A 3 13.92 8.08 -5.58
CA LYS A 3 12.48 8.28 -5.78
C LYS A 3 12.38 9.52 -6.66
N ALA A 4 11.99 9.37 -7.92
CA ALA A 4 11.53 10.50 -8.72
C ALA A 4 10.27 11.03 -8.04
N ILE A 5 10.45 11.99 -7.13
CA ILE A 5 9.37 12.71 -6.49
C ILE A 5 8.73 13.53 -7.60
N ARG A 6 7.53 13.12 -8.03
CA ARG A 6 6.75 13.88 -9.00
C ARG A 6 6.17 15.07 -8.28
N ASP A 7 6.69 16.24 -8.60
CA ASP A 7 6.15 17.51 -8.18
C ASP A 7 4.66 17.62 -8.56
N VAL A 8 3.82 17.91 -7.56
CA VAL A 8 2.39 18.13 -7.72
C VAL A 8 2.15 19.62 -7.85
N THR A 9 1.58 20.04 -8.97
CA THR A 9 1.22 21.44 -9.24
C THR A 9 -0.19 21.74 -8.71
N CYS A 10 -0.40 22.98 -8.28
CA CYS A 10 -1.72 23.45 -7.87
C CYS A 10 -2.74 23.36 -9.03
N TRP A 11 -3.95 22.91 -8.71
CA TRP A 11 -5.09 22.86 -9.64
C TRP A 11 -5.38 24.19 -10.36
N ASN A 12 -5.07 25.33 -9.73
CA ASN A 12 -5.26 26.67 -10.30
C ASN A 12 -4.02 27.21 -11.04
N VAL A 13 -3.08 26.36 -11.46
CA VAL A 13 -1.91 26.78 -12.25
C VAL A 13 -2.30 27.50 -13.55
N GLN A 14 -3.44 27.12 -14.14
CA GLN A 14 -4.01 27.79 -15.32
C GLN A 14 -4.50 29.22 -15.03
N GLU A 15 -4.84 29.51 -13.77
CA GLU A 15 -5.20 30.85 -13.27
C GLU A 15 -3.97 31.65 -12.81
N GLY A 16 -2.76 31.16 -13.11
CA GLY A 16 -1.48 31.77 -12.77
C GLY A 16 -0.94 31.42 -11.38
N HIS A 17 -1.55 30.47 -10.66
CA HIS A 17 -1.08 30.08 -9.33
C HIS A 17 0.03 29.01 -9.42
N LEU A 18 1.28 29.48 -9.47
CA LEU A 18 2.48 28.65 -9.52
C LEU A 18 2.87 28.14 -8.13
N TYR A 19 2.15 27.13 -7.64
CA TYR A 19 2.51 26.41 -6.42
C TYR A 19 2.80 24.95 -6.74
N VAL A 20 3.94 24.48 -6.26
CA VAL A 20 4.53 23.18 -6.56
C VAL A 20 4.98 22.55 -5.24
N VAL A 21 4.56 21.33 -4.99
CA VAL A 21 4.93 20.58 -3.77
C VAL A 21 5.36 19.17 -4.09
N SER A 22 6.31 18.69 -3.30
CA SER A 22 6.94 17.38 -3.43
C SER A 22 6.13 16.25 -2.78
N THR A 23 5.07 16.56 -2.04
CA THR A 23 4.24 15.56 -1.35
C THR A 23 2.75 15.79 -1.58
N THR A 24 2.01 14.68 -1.67
CA THR A 24 0.54 14.70 -1.83
C THR A 24 -0.17 15.32 -0.64
N GLU A 25 0.34 15.13 0.59
CA GLU A 25 -0.24 15.71 1.81
C GLU A 25 -0.19 17.24 1.77
N ALA A 26 0.96 17.82 1.42
CA ALA A 26 1.10 19.27 1.24
C ALA A 26 0.24 19.80 0.09
N ALA A 27 -0.01 18.99 -0.95
CA ALA A 27 -0.91 19.36 -2.05
C ALA A 27 -2.37 19.42 -1.58
N VAL A 28 -2.80 18.49 -0.75
CA VAL A 28 -4.16 18.47 -0.18
C VAL A 28 -4.38 19.64 0.78
N GLU A 29 -3.43 19.89 1.68
CA GLU A 29 -3.48 21.03 2.59
C GLU A 29 -3.57 22.35 1.83
N HIS A 30 -2.79 22.47 0.76
CA HIS A 30 -2.85 23.61 -0.14
C HIS A 30 -4.20 23.73 -0.84
N CYS A 31 -4.77 22.65 -1.38
CA CYS A 31 -6.08 22.69 -2.05
C CYS A 31 -7.21 23.23 -1.14
N LEU A 32 -7.18 22.89 0.15
CA LEU A 32 -8.17 23.37 1.14
C LEU A 32 -8.06 24.87 1.42
N ASN A 33 -6.86 25.44 1.24
CA ASN A 33 -6.55 26.82 1.61
C ASN A 33 -6.16 27.72 0.44
N CYS A 34 -6.12 27.20 -0.78
CA CYS A 34 -5.64 27.92 -1.95
C CYS A 34 -6.46 29.19 -2.18
N GLU A 35 -5.75 30.31 -2.26
CA GLU A 35 -6.32 31.64 -2.45
C GLU A 35 -7.03 31.81 -3.81
N TYR A 36 -6.68 30.96 -4.77
CA TYR A 36 -7.26 30.93 -6.11
C TYR A 36 -8.45 29.96 -6.22
N SER A 37 -8.78 29.24 -5.15
CA SER A 37 -9.99 28.41 -5.12
C SER A 37 -11.24 29.28 -5.08
N ALA A 38 -12.23 28.95 -5.90
CA ALA A 38 -13.55 29.57 -5.83
C ALA A 38 -14.29 29.06 -4.59
N ILE A 39 -14.85 29.98 -3.80
CA ILE A 39 -15.70 29.70 -2.65
C ILE A 39 -17.09 30.30 -2.86
N HIS A 40 -18.09 29.68 -2.24
CA HIS A 40 -19.49 30.11 -2.32
C HIS A 40 -19.80 31.19 -1.30
N CYS A 41 -20.30 32.34 -1.74
CA CYS A 41 -20.79 33.35 -0.82
C CYS A 41 -22.19 32.99 -0.32
N VAL A 42 -22.32 32.65 0.97
CA VAL A 42 -23.61 32.30 1.59
C VAL A 42 -24.64 33.43 1.57
N LYS A 43 -24.22 34.69 1.37
CA LYS A 43 -25.11 35.86 1.39
C LYS A 43 -25.77 36.16 0.04
N CYS A 44 -25.02 36.06 -1.06
CA CYS A 44 -25.51 36.37 -2.40
C CYS A 44 -25.51 35.17 -3.35
N HIS A 45 -25.06 34.01 -2.88
CA HIS A 45 -24.92 32.77 -3.62
C HIS A 45 -24.03 32.85 -4.88
N ASN A 46 -23.17 33.87 -4.98
CA ASN A 46 -22.18 33.95 -6.05
C ASN A 46 -20.91 33.18 -5.69
N GLN A 47 -20.25 32.61 -6.71
CA GLN A 47 -18.90 32.08 -6.58
C GLN A 47 -17.88 33.21 -6.65
N VAL A 48 -16.91 33.20 -5.74
CA VAL A 48 -15.87 34.24 -5.62
C VAL A 48 -14.54 33.56 -5.30
N LEU A 49 -13.44 34.01 -5.90
CA LEU A 49 -12.11 33.54 -5.51
C LEU A 49 -11.84 33.86 -4.03
N ARG A 50 -11.25 32.92 -3.29
CA ARG A 50 -10.96 33.08 -1.85
C ARG A 50 -10.18 34.36 -1.55
N ARG A 51 -9.17 34.71 -2.37
CA ARG A 51 -8.43 35.99 -2.28
C ARG A 51 -9.29 37.24 -2.37
N ASN A 52 -10.36 37.18 -3.17
CA ASN A 52 -11.25 38.31 -3.44
C ASN A 52 -12.44 38.33 -2.48
N PHE A 53 -12.60 37.33 -1.63
CA PHE A 53 -13.76 37.21 -0.76
C PHE A 53 -13.89 38.35 0.27
N PRO A 54 -12.82 38.84 0.92
CA PRO A 54 -12.92 40.00 1.81
C PRO A 54 -13.39 41.26 1.08
N THR A 55 -12.88 41.52 -0.13
CA THR A 55 -13.29 42.65 -0.96
C THR A 55 -14.73 42.48 -1.46
N HIS A 56 -15.10 41.26 -1.85
CA HIS A 56 -16.48 40.93 -2.20
C HIS A 56 -17.44 41.25 -1.06
N LEU A 57 -17.12 40.86 0.18
CA LEU A 57 -17.96 41.16 1.35
C LEU A 57 -18.10 42.66 1.62
N ARG A 58 -17.05 43.46 1.36
CA ARG A 58 -17.05 44.91 1.58
C ARG A 58 -17.78 45.69 0.49
N GLU A 59 -17.63 45.30 -0.77
CA GLU A 59 -17.91 46.20 -1.91
C GLU A 59 -18.88 45.62 -2.94
N ALA A 60 -18.92 44.29 -3.12
CA ALA A 60 -19.60 43.66 -4.26
C ALA A 60 -20.74 42.70 -3.88
N CYS A 61 -20.85 42.33 -2.60
CA CYS A 61 -21.87 41.43 -2.09
C CYS A 61 -23.22 42.15 -2.01
N ARG A 62 -23.86 42.36 -3.17
CA ARG A 62 -25.25 42.83 -3.23
C ARG A 62 -26.13 41.71 -2.70
N ALA A 63 -26.69 41.90 -1.51
CA ALA A 63 -27.69 41.00 -0.93
C ALA A 63 -29.02 41.17 -1.68
N THR A 64 -29.06 40.79 -2.96
CA THR A 64 -30.29 40.81 -3.73
C THR A 64 -30.96 39.44 -3.55
N ARG A 65 -31.88 39.37 -2.60
CA ARG A 65 -32.85 38.30 -2.49
C ARG A 65 -33.89 38.51 -3.60
N THR A 66 -33.50 38.22 -4.83
CA THR A 66 -34.42 38.13 -5.98
C THR A 66 -34.42 36.70 -6.46
N GLY A 67 -35.61 36.10 -6.40
CA GLY A 67 -35.84 34.69 -6.60
C GLY A 67 -35.41 34.17 -7.97
N THR A 68 -35.38 32.84 -8.04
CA THR A 68 -35.17 32.03 -9.24
C THR A 68 -33.82 32.27 -9.92
N SER A 69 -32.77 31.75 -9.29
CA SER A 69 -31.70 31.12 -10.05
C SER A 69 -31.60 29.70 -9.54
N MET A 70 -32.19 28.75 -10.28
CA MET A 70 -31.66 27.39 -10.30
C MET A 70 -30.16 27.57 -10.52
N HIS A 71 -29.36 27.36 -9.47
CA HIS A 71 -27.93 27.22 -9.62
C HIS A 71 -27.75 26.23 -10.76
N SER A 72 -27.31 26.70 -11.92
CA SER A 72 -26.99 25.82 -13.02
C SER A 72 -25.89 24.93 -12.45
N PHE A 73 -26.26 23.70 -12.12
CA PHE A 73 -25.33 22.65 -11.77
C PHE A 73 -24.31 22.68 -12.89
N ASP A 74 -23.07 23.10 -12.59
CA ASP A 74 -22.03 23.21 -13.60
C ASP A 74 -21.54 21.78 -13.84
N ILE A 75 -22.37 21.02 -14.58
CA ILE A 75 -22.19 19.59 -14.87
C ILE A 75 -20.76 19.34 -15.35
N LYS A 76 -20.17 20.30 -16.06
CA LYS A 76 -18.80 20.23 -16.55
C LYS A 76 -17.78 20.17 -15.42
N ARG A 77 -17.95 20.98 -14.37
CA ARG A 77 -17.06 21.00 -13.20
C ARG A 77 -17.24 19.76 -12.34
N GLU A 78 -18.48 19.34 -12.12
CA GLU A 78 -18.76 18.13 -11.35
C GLU A 78 -18.19 16.90 -12.06
N LEU A 79 -18.40 16.80 -13.38
CA LEU A 79 -17.83 15.74 -14.21
C LEU A 79 -16.29 15.74 -14.17
N GLN A 80 -15.65 16.91 -14.18
CA GLN A 80 -14.20 17.00 -14.04
C GLN A 80 -13.71 16.54 -12.65
N SER A 81 -14.44 16.86 -11.58
CA SER A 81 -14.12 16.39 -10.23
C SER A 81 -14.21 14.87 -10.15
N VAL A 82 -15.32 14.29 -10.63
CA VAL A 82 -15.54 12.83 -10.64
C VAL A 82 -14.49 12.11 -11.48
N LEU A 83 -14.18 12.59 -12.68
CA LEU A 83 -13.13 11.99 -13.53
C LEU A 83 -11.74 12.06 -12.89
N HIS A 84 -11.49 13.06 -12.05
CA HIS A 84 -10.22 13.20 -11.34
C HIS A 84 -10.13 12.25 -10.14
N GLU A 85 -11.20 12.14 -9.35
CA GLU A 85 -11.31 11.15 -8.27
C GLU A 85 -11.19 9.73 -8.81
N GLU A 86 -11.83 9.42 -9.94
CA GLU A 86 -11.73 8.13 -10.62
C GLU A 86 -10.27 7.82 -11.00
N ARG A 87 -9.57 8.76 -11.63
CA ARG A 87 -8.15 8.60 -12.00
C ARG A 87 -7.26 8.41 -10.76
N PHE A 88 -7.52 9.17 -9.70
CA PHE A 88 -6.78 9.04 -8.46
C PHE A 88 -6.97 7.65 -7.85
N LEU A 89 -8.21 7.18 -7.72
CA LEU A 89 -8.51 5.85 -7.20
C LEU A 89 -7.89 4.75 -8.07
N LEU A 90 -7.93 4.89 -9.39
CA LEU A 90 -7.31 3.94 -10.32
C LEU A 90 -5.79 3.85 -10.08
N LEU A 91 -5.11 4.98 -9.91
CA LEU A 91 -3.68 5.02 -9.58
C LEU A 91 -3.40 4.30 -8.25
N ARG A 92 -4.21 4.53 -7.21
CA ARG A 92 -4.05 3.87 -5.91
C ARG A 92 -4.25 2.36 -6.00
N VAL A 93 -5.23 1.91 -6.79
CA VAL A 93 -5.46 0.48 -7.05
C VAL A 93 -4.28 -0.14 -7.81
N GLN A 94 -3.71 0.56 -8.79
CA GLN A 94 -2.53 0.09 -9.52
C GLN A 94 -1.30 -0.02 -8.61
N GLU A 95 -1.05 0.99 -7.76
CA GLU A 95 0.02 0.96 -6.76
C GLU A 95 -0.15 -0.21 -5.79
N ALA A 96 -1.36 -0.40 -5.26
CA ALA A 96 -1.67 -1.51 -4.35
C ALA A 96 -1.50 -2.88 -5.04
N THR A 97 -1.98 -3.01 -6.28
CA THR A 97 -1.81 -4.23 -7.10
C THR A 97 -0.34 -4.59 -7.26
N LEU A 98 0.51 -3.61 -7.60
CA LEU A 98 1.96 -3.84 -7.76
C LEU A 98 2.62 -4.27 -6.44
N VAL A 99 2.20 -3.70 -5.31
CA VAL A 99 2.70 -4.11 -4.00
C VAL A 99 2.30 -5.55 -3.69
N ILE A 100 1.05 -5.92 -3.95
CA ILE A 100 0.54 -7.30 -3.75
C ILE A 100 1.31 -8.29 -4.63
N GLU A 101 1.57 -7.96 -5.89
CA GLU A 101 2.35 -8.80 -6.81
C GLU A 101 3.77 -9.03 -6.28
N LYS A 102 4.46 -7.98 -5.81
CA LYS A 102 5.80 -8.10 -5.22
C LYS A 102 5.80 -8.99 -3.98
N VAL A 103 4.85 -8.79 -3.06
CA VAL A 103 4.71 -9.62 -1.86
C VAL A 103 4.41 -11.08 -2.25
N SER A 104 3.58 -11.31 -3.27
CA SER A 104 3.25 -12.64 -3.76
C SER A 104 4.48 -13.40 -4.26
N VAL A 105 5.39 -12.73 -4.99
CA VAL A 105 6.67 -13.32 -5.42
C VAL A 105 7.52 -13.71 -4.21
N ILE A 106 7.71 -12.79 -3.26
CA ILE A 106 8.51 -13.04 -2.05
C ILE A 106 7.94 -14.23 -1.25
N VAL A 107 6.62 -14.30 -1.09
CA VAL A 107 5.95 -15.41 -0.39
C VAL A 107 6.16 -16.73 -1.12
N LYS A 108 6.15 -16.75 -2.45
CA LYS A 108 6.43 -17.97 -3.24
C LYS A 108 7.87 -18.44 -3.04
N GLU A 109 8.84 -17.54 -3.11
CA GLU A 109 10.26 -17.84 -2.88
C GLU A 109 10.51 -18.35 -1.46
N PHE A 110 9.93 -17.67 -0.46
CA PHE A 110 10.01 -18.11 0.94
C PHE A 110 9.42 -19.51 1.14
N LYS A 111 8.25 -19.81 0.54
CA LYS A 111 7.66 -21.15 0.58
C LYS A 111 8.56 -22.22 -0.05
N GLN A 112 9.25 -21.90 -1.14
CA GLN A 112 10.20 -22.83 -1.76
C GLN A 112 11.40 -23.10 -0.86
N LEU A 113 11.95 -22.06 -0.23
CA LEU A 113 13.06 -22.16 0.71
C LEU A 113 12.69 -23.04 1.92
N VAL A 114 11.55 -22.77 2.55
CA VAL A 114 11.06 -23.59 3.69
C VAL A 114 10.87 -25.05 3.28
N ARG A 115 10.30 -25.31 2.10
CA ARG A 115 10.13 -26.69 1.61
C ARG A 115 11.46 -27.40 1.36
N LYS A 116 12.48 -26.68 0.89
CA LYS A 116 13.83 -27.23 0.68
C LYS A 116 14.45 -27.63 2.02
N GLU A 117 14.48 -26.71 2.98
CA GLU A 117 14.99 -26.93 4.34
C GLU A 117 14.30 -28.12 5.03
N LEU A 118 12.96 -28.21 4.93
CA LEU A 118 12.22 -29.32 5.52
C LEU A 118 12.60 -30.67 4.92
N ARG A 119 12.80 -30.75 3.59
CA ARG A 119 13.24 -31.99 2.94
C ARG A 119 14.65 -32.40 3.34
N GLU A 120 15.57 -31.44 3.46
CA GLU A 120 16.95 -31.71 3.89
C GLU A 120 16.99 -32.20 5.34
N ARG A 121 16.20 -31.60 6.23
CA ARG A 121 16.06 -32.05 7.62
C ARG A 121 15.40 -33.42 7.72
N ASP A 122 14.34 -33.68 6.95
CA ASP A 122 13.69 -35.00 6.90
C ASP A 122 14.66 -36.10 6.43
N ALA A 123 15.45 -35.83 5.37
CA ALA A 123 16.48 -36.76 4.90
C ALA A 123 17.55 -37.02 5.96
N THR A 124 17.97 -35.98 6.69
CA THR A 124 18.93 -36.10 7.79
C THR A 124 18.37 -36.95 8.93
N VAL A 125 17.12 -36.71 9.34
CA VAL A 125 16.44 -37.50 10.37
C VAL A 125 16.33 -38.96 9.97
N LYS A 126 15.95 -39.25 8.71
CA LYS A 126 15.88 -40.62 8.19
C LYS A 126 17.25 -41.31 8.21
N SER A 127 18.30 -40.61 7.78
CA SER A 127 19.67 -41.13 7.81
C SER A 127 20.12 -41.46 9.24
N LEU A 128 19.85 -40.57 10.20
CA LEU A 128 20.17 -40.80 11.61
C LEU A 128 19.37 -41.96 12.20
N SER A 129 18.09 -42.11 11.83
CA SER A 129 17.25 -43.23 12.26
C SER A 129 17.80 -44.56 11.75
N ALA A 130 18.15 -44.64 10.46
CA ALA A 130 18.74 -45.84 9.87
C ALA A 130 20.07 -46.22 10.56
N LYS A 131 20.94 -45.23 10.80
CA LYS A 131 22.20 -45.43 11.53
C LYS A 131 21.96 -45.92 12.96
N ARG A 132 20.95 -45.37 13.65
CA ARG A 132 20.56 -45.82 14.99
C ARG A 132 20.11 -47.28 14.97
N GLU A 133 19.24 -47.67 14.04
CA GLU A 133 18.76 -49.05 13.91
C GLU A 133 19.91 -50.03 13.63
N GLU A 134 20.85 -49.66 12.76
CA GLU A 134 22.04 -50.48 12.49
C GLU A 134 22.92 -50.67 13.74
N LEU A 135 23.14 -49.59 14.50
CA LEU A 135 23.91 -49.65 15.74
C LEU A 135 23.22 -50.51 16.80
N VAL A 136 21.90 -50.43 16.93
CA VAL A 136 21.11 -51.28 17.84
C VAL A 136 21.26 -52.75 17.45
N LYS A 137 21.08 -53.10 16.17
CA LYS A 137 21.26 -54.48 15.69
C LYS A 137 22.67 -55.01 15.94
N LYS A 138 23.70 -54.19 15.72
CA LYS A 138 25.11 -54.56 16.01
C LYS A 138 25.35 -54.79 17.51
N ALA A 139 24.74 -53.98 18.37
CA ALA A 139 24.85 -54.15 19.82
C ALA A 139 24.16 -55.45 20.30
N GLU A 140 22.97 -55.73 19.78
CA GLU A 140 22.22 -56.97 20.07
C GLU A 140 22.96 -58.22 19.59
N ALA A 141 23.53 -58.19 18.38
CA ALA A 141 24.35 -59.27 17.84
C ALA A 141 25.60 -59.54 18.69
N ARG A 142 26.30 -58.49 19.12
CA ARG A 142 27.46 -58.63 20.02
C ARG A 142 27.07 -59.19 21.38
N SER A 143 25.95 -58.74 21.96
CA SER A 143 25.48 -59.25 23.25
C SER A 143 25.19 -60.75 23.19
N SER A 144 24.47 -61.18 22.16
CA SER A 144 24.11 -62.60 21.96
C SER A 144 25.32 -63.48 21.65
N GLU A 145 26.32 -62.99 20.92
CA GLU A 145 27.59 -63.68 20.70
C GLU A 145 28.40 -63.83 22.00
N THR A 146 28.42 -62.79 22.83
CA THR A 146 29.11 -62.82 24.13
C THR A 146 28.47 -63.84 25.07
N GLU A 147 27.14 -63.87 25.16
CA GLU A 147 26.40 -64.87 25.95
C GLU A 147 26.67 -66.30 25.47
N ARG A 148 26.73 -66.52 24.15
CA ARG A 148 26.99 -67.84 23.56
C ARG A 148 28.42 -68.33 23.83
N THR A 149 29.39 -67.42 23.84
CA THR A 149 30.80 -67.75 24.08
C THR A 149 31.07 -68.08 25.54
N VAL A 150 30.41 -67.39 26.48
CA VAL A 150 30.48 -67.70 27.91
C VAL A 150 29.87 -69.07 28.22
N LEU A 151 28.77 -69.44 27.55
CA LEU A 151 28.17 -70.77 27.69
C LEU A 151 29.06 -71.92 27.18
N TRP A 152 29.91 -71.66 26.17
CA TRP A 152 30.76 -72.68 25.56
C TRP A 152 32.14 -72.83 26.24
N THR A 153 32.63 -71.80 26.92
CA THR A 153 33.94 -71.83 27.59
C THR A 153 33.86 -72.20 29.08
N GLY A 154 32.64 -72.30 29.63
CA GLY A 154 32.36 -72.69 31.01
C GLY A 154 31.87 -74.13 31.21
N SER A 155 31.92 -75.00 30.19
CA SER A 155 31.71 -76.47 30.30
C SER A 155 33.04 -77.20 30.17
#